data_AF-A0A2D5SZY4-F1
#
_entry.id   AF-A0A2D5SZY4-F1
#
_cell.length_a   1.000
_cell.length_b   1.000
_cell.length_c   1.000
_cell.angle_alpha   90.00
_cell.angle_beta   90.00
_cell.angle_gamma   90.00
#
_symmetry.space_group_name_H-M   'P 1'
#
loop_
_entity.id
_entity.type
_entity.pdbx_description
1 polymer ?
#
loop_
_entity_poly.entity_id
_entity_poly.type
_entity_poly.pdbx_seq_one_letter_code
_entity_poly.pdbx_strand_id
1 'polypeptide(L)'
;MTAWSSVSLAVEAMQLGAKDFFAKPWDNHAVVMMVKKHLALAQIDHRKTISQQHEAAQLCKSDTSSNDNSKSILWHSPQMQKLKAQLERVAKTDATIFLRGENGTGKSCIAEYVHAHSSRTGEFVSVNMGAIPESLFESELFGHKKGAFTDAKQDRAGRFELANNGTLFLDEVATMGPNQQAKLLRVLESKQFERVGDTLTQQASCRIIAASNADFEAMLASGEFRTDLYFRLNTIELTIPPLNARPEDIIVLAEHFIELHAKQYQLTPLPLNKLAEQALLDYAWPGNVRELSHMMARALLMAEGDYIDEQDLEFKVLNNSLKNASSKDDIPLMTLEDAEKKLLKMALAQTHNNVEQAGELLGISKSAIYRRLEKFAMSTK
;
A
#
# COMPACT_ATOMS: atom_id res chain seq x y z
N MET A 1 -6.70 6.92 -42.04
CA MET A 1 -7.03 8.08 -42.91
C MET A 1 -6.55 7.76 -44.30
N THR A 2 -7.43 7.71 -45.30
CA THR A 2 -7.02 7.38 -46.68
C THR A 2 -7.40 8.44 -47.70
N ALA A 3 -6.59 8.53 -48.74
CA ALA A 3 -6.85 9.37 -49.91
C ALA A 3 -7.58 8.52 -50.94
N TRP A 4 -8.74 9.02 -51.39
CA TRP A 4 -9.50 8.59 -52.56
C TRP A 4 -10.11 7.17 -52.54
N SER A 5 -11.43 7.15 -52.28
CA SER A 5 -12.42 6.20 -52.81
C SER A 5 -12.02 4.72 -52.95
N SER A 6 -11.40 4.11 -51.94
CA SER A 6 -11.32 2.65 -51.83
C SER A 6 -12.32 2.17 -50.79
N VAL A 7 -13.55 1.87 -51.22
CA VAL A 7 -14.57 1.21 -50.38
C VAL A 7 -14.02 -0.09 -49.79
N SER A 8 -13.17 -0.79 -50.54
CA SER A 8 -12.45 -1.99 -50.09
C SER A 8 -11.62 -1.76 -48.82
N LEU A 9 -10.93 -0.63 -48.71
CA LEU A 9 -10.06 -0.35 -47.58
C LEU A 9 -10.84 0.18 -46.36
N ALA A 10 -11.99 0.81 -46.59
CA ALA A 10 -12.94 1.10 -45.51
C ALA A 10 -13.49 -0.20 -44.90
N VAL A 11 -13.83 -1.18 -45.75
CA VAL A 11 -14.31 -2.49 -45.29
C VAL A 11 -13.22 -3.24 -44.51
N GLU A 12 -11.98 -3.25 -45.00
CA GLU A 12 -10.84 -3.86 -44.31
C GLU A 12 -10.57 -3.19 -42.94
N ALA A 13 -10.62 -1.86 -42.88
CA ALA A 13 -10.46 -1.14 -41.62
C ALA A 13 -11.56 -1.48 -40.60
N MET A 14 -12.82 -1.65 -41.05
CA MET A 14 -13.92 -2.06 -40.18
C MET A 14 -13.74 -3.52 -39.69
N GLN A 15 -13.20 -4.41 -40.53
CA GLN A 15 -12.87 -5.79 -40.13
C GLN A 15 -11.73 -5.86 -39.09
N LEU A 16 -10.78 -4.93 -39.16
CA LEU A 16 -9.67 -4.79 -38.19
C LEU A 16 -10.07 -4.04 -36.90
N GLY A 17 -11.35 -3.71 -36.72
CA GLY A 17 -11.87 -3.12 -35.48
C GLY A 17 -11.96 -1.60 -35.46
N ALA A 18 -11.84 -0.91 -36.60
CA ALA A 18 -12.18 0.50 -36.68
C ALA A 18 -13.67 0.69 -36.37
N LYS A 19 -14.00 1.68 -35.51
CA LYS A 19 -15.38 1.93 -35.10
C LYS A 19 -16.20 2.68 -36.16
N ASP A 20 -15.54 3.48 -36.99
CA ASP A 20 -16.19 4.26 -38.04
C ASP A 20 -15.14 4.80 -39.05
N PHE A 21 -15.57 5.29 -40.21
CA PHE A 21 -14.68 5.75 -41.29
C PHE A 21 -15.18 7.05 -41.94
N PHE A 22 -14.27 7.83 -42.54
CA PHE A 22 -14.63 9.00 -43.34
C PHE A 22 -13.77 9.09 -44.61
N ALA A 23 -14.39 9.49 -45.71
CA ALA A 23 -13.74 9.66 -47.00
C ALA A 23 -13.33 11.13 -47.21
N LYS A 24 -12.19 11.32 -47.88
CA LYS A 24 -11.75 12.64 -48.38
C LYS A 24 -12.42 12.95 -49.73
N PRO A 25 -12.83 14.21 -50.00
CA PRO A 25 -12.87 15.36 -49.09
C PRO A 25 -13.99 15.21 -48.05
N TRP A 26 -13.71 15.53 -46.78
CA TRP A 26 -14.66 15.33 -45.68
C TRP A 26 -15.42 16.62 -45.33
N ASP A 27 -16.63 16.44 -44.81
CA ASP A 27 -17.38 17.50 -44.15
C ASP A 27 -16.98 17.59 -42.67
N ASN A 28 -16.44 18.73 -42.27
CA ASN A 28 -16.03 18.98 -40.87
C ASN A 28 -17.20 18.83 -39.89
N HIS A 29 -18.42 19.19 -40.28
CA HIS A 29 -19.59 19.06 -39.40
C HIS A 29 -19.95 17.58 -39.17
N ALA A 30 -19.91 16.76 -40.23
CA ALA A 30 -20.13 15.32 -40.14
C ALA A 30 -19.07 14.62 -39.27
N VAL A 31 -17.79 15.01 -39.40
CA VAL A 31 -16.70 14.47 -38.57
C VAL A 31 -16.90 14.83 -37.09
N VAL A 32 -17.27 16.08 -36.77
CA VAL A 32 -17.52 16.50 -35.39
C VAL A 32 -18.72 15.75 -34.78
N MET A 33 -19.79 15.55 -35.54
CA MET A 33 -20.95 14.76 -35.12
C MET A 33 -20.57 13.30 -34.82
N MET A 34 -19.74 12.72 -35.68
CA MET A 34 -19.25 11.35 -35.54
C MET A 34 -18.36 11.17 -34.30
N VAL A 35 -17.46 12.12 -34.04
CA VAL A 35 -16.63 12.14 -32.82
C VAL A 35 -17.50 12.29 -31.57
N LYS A 36 -18.49 13.20 -31.58
CA LYS A 36 -19.44 13.36 -30.47
C LYS A 36 -20.25 12.08 -30.21
N LYS A 37 -20.71 11.40 -31.27
CA LYS A 37 -21.40 10.11 -31.18
C LYS A 37 -20.51 9.04 -30.53
N HIS A 38 -19.24 8.95 -30.93
CA HIS A 38 -18.31 7.97 -30.35
C HIS A 38 -17.91 8.29 -28.91
N LEU A 39 -17.76 9.57 -28.56
CA LEU A 39 -17.56 9.98 -27.17
C LEU A 39 -18.79 9.66 -26.31
N ALA A 40 -20.00 9.90 -26.81
CA ALA A 40 -21.23 9.56 -26.11
C ALA A 40 -21.39 8.04 -25.94
N LEU A 41 -21.09 7.24 -26.98
CA LEU A 41 -21.08 5.78 -26.90
C LEU A 41 -20.01 5.26 -25.94
N ALA A 42 -18.80 5.83 -25.93
CA ALA A 42 -17.76 5.50 -24.97
C ALA A 42 -18.14 5.86 -23.52
N GLN A 43 -18.87 6.96 -23.31
CA GLN A 43 -19.40 7.33 -22.00
C GLN A 43 -20.54 6.42 -21.54
N ILE A 44 -21.35 5.92 -22.48
CA ILE A 44 -22.39 4.92 -22.20
C ILE A 44 -21.75 3.56 -21.91
N ASP A 45 -20.72 3.15 -22.64
CA ASP A 45 -19.97 1.92 -22.37
C ASP A 45 -19.27 2.02 -21.01
N HIS A 46 -18.66 3.16 -20.67
CA HIS A 46 -18.04 3.37 -19.36
C HIS A 46 -19.09 3.39 -18.22
N ARG A 47 -20.28 3.97 -18.46
CA ARG A 47 -21.41 3.87 -17.52
C ARG A 47 -21.99 2.47 -17.43
N LYS A 48 -22.02 1.70 -18.53
CA LYS A 48 -22.45 0.30 -18.55
C LYS A 48 -21.46 -0.61 -17.85
N THR A 49 -20.16 -0.37 -17.96
CA THR A 49 -19.15 -1.09 -17.17
C THR A 49 -19.30 -0.77 -15.68
N ILE A 50 -19.59 0.49 -15.31
CA ILE A 50 -19.83 0.87 -13.91
C ILE A 50 -21.18 0.36 -13.41
N SER A 51 -22.25 0.35 -14.22
CA SER A 51 -23.57 -0.17 -13.82
C SER A 51 -23.66 -1.70 -13.88
N GLN A 52 -22.91 -2.37 -14.75
CA GLN A 52 -22.74 -3.84 -14.75
C GLN A 52 -21.83 -4.31 -13.60
N GLN A 53 -20.91 -3.46 -13.11
CA GLN A 53 -20.24 -3.69 -11.83
C GLN A 53 -21.21 -3.61 -10.63
N HIS A 54 -22.28 -2.82 -10.74
CA HIS A 54 -23.35 -2.80 -9.72
C HIS A 54 -24.35 -3.97 -9.85
N GLU A 55 -24.62 -4.50 -11.05
CA GLU A 55 -25.43 -5.72 -11.22
C GLU A 55 -24.65 -7.01 -10.86
N ALA A 56 -23.32 -7.04 -11.07
CA ALA A 56 -22.46 -8.12 -10.56
C ALA A 56 -22.39 -8.14 -9.02
N ALA A 57 -22.61 -7.00 -8.36
CA ALA A 57 -22.72 -6.92 -6.90
C ALA A 57 -24.06 -7.46 -6.34
N GLN A 58 -25.08 -7.69 -7.19
CA GLN A 58 -26.37 -8.24 -6.79
C GLN A 58 -26.54 -9.76 -7.04
N LEU A 59 -25.56 -10.42 -7.66
CA LEU A 59 -25.51 -11.89 -7.77
C LEU A 59 -24.82 -12.58 -6.58
N CYS A 60 -24.26 -11.85 -5.63
CA CYS A 60 -23.66 -12.40 -4.40
C CYS A 60 -24.65 -12.40 -3.21
N LYS A 61 -25.94 -12.66 -3.47
CA LYS A 61 -26.95 -12.99 -2.46
C LYS A 61 -27.60 -14.35 -2.73
N SER A 62 -26.79 -15.34 -3.03
CA SER A 62 -27.11 -16.76 -2.83
C SER A 62 -25.84 -17.56 -3.09
N ASP A 63 -25.14 -17.91 -2.02
CA ASP A 63 -24.68 -19.28 -1.78
C ASP A 63 -23.57 -19.27 -0.74
N THR A 64 -23.89 -19.87 0.40
CA THR A 64 -23.05 -20.04 1.58
C THR A 64 -21.98 -21.13 1.35
N SER A 65 -21.49 -21.30 0.12
CA SER A 65 -20.61 -22.43 -0.23
C SER A 65 -20.01 -22.31 -1.63
N SER A 66 -19.07 -21.39 -1.87
CA SER A 66 -18.08 -21.54 -2.94
C SER A 66 -16.95 -20.51 -2.84
N ASN A 67 -15.72 -21.02 -2.88
CA ASN A 67 -14.45 -20.29 -2.85
C ASN A 67 -14.36 -19.13 -3.87
N ASP A 68 -14.66 -17.91 -3.44
CA ASP A 68 -14.10 -16.72 -4.08
C ASP A 68 -12.74 -16.40 -3.42
N ASN A 69 -11.69 -17.05 -3.93
CA ASN A 69 -10.30 -16.96 -3.45
C ASN A 69 -9.65 -15.57 -3.64
N SER A 70 -10.40 -14.56 -4.12
CA SER A 70 -9.85 -13.23 -4.43
C SER A 70 -9.77 -12.28 -3.22
N LYS A 71 -10.38 -12.62 -2.07
CA LYS A 71 -10.37 -11.77 -0.86
C LYS A 71 -10.12 -12.53 0.45
N SER A 72 -9.69 -13.78 0.40
CA SER A 72 -9.43 -14.55 1.62
C SER A 72 -8.14 -14.05 2.29
N ILE A 73 -8.26 -13.45 3.47
CA ILE A 73 -7.10 -13.17 4.31
C ILE A 73 -6.44 -14.49 4.69
N LEU A 74 -5.13 -14.58 4.48
CA LEU A 74 -4.31 -15.72 4.89
C LEU A 74 -3.90 -15.54 6.35
N TRP A 75 -4.17 -16.57 7.15
CA TRP A 75 -3.93 -16.60 8.60
C TRP A 75 -3.01 -17.78 8.95
N HIS A 76 -1.79 -17.80 8.42
CA HIS A 76 -0.90 -18.95 8.57
C HIS A 76 -0.10 -18.90 9.87
N SER A 77 0.51 -17.75 10.20
CA SER A 77 1.31 -17.59 11.41
C SER A 77 0.50 -17.69 12.71
N PRO A 78 1.08 -18.19 13.81
CA PRO A 78 0.39 -18.30 15.10
C PRO A 78 -0.15 -16.96 15.62
N GLN A 79 0.55 -15.87 15.35
CA GLN A 79 0.14 -14.51 15.73
C GLN A 79 -1.11 -14.08 14.97
N MET A 80 -1.16 -14.35 13.66
CA MET A 80 -2.33 -14.07 12.83
C MET A 80 -3.51 -14.97 13.21
N GLN A 81 -3.29 -16.25 13.53
CA GLN A 81 -4.36 -17.13 14.02
C GLN A 81 -4.97 -16.63 15.35
N LYS A 82 -4.14 -16.15 16.27
CA LYS A 82 -4.61 -15.52 17.52
C LYS A 82 -5.43 -14.27 17.23
N LEU A 83 -4.96 -13.41 16.32
CA LEU A 83 -5.68 -12.21 15.89
C LEU A 83 -7.03 -12.58 15.25
N LYS A 84 -7.07 -13.60 14.39
CA LYS A 84 -8.30 -14.13 13.78
C LYS A 84 -9.33 -14.52 14.83
N ALA A 85 -8.93 -15.30 15.84
CA ALA A 85 -9.82 -15.73 16.91
C ALA A 85 -10.38 -14.55 17.72
N GLN A 86 -9.56 -13.50 17.96
CA GLN A 86 -10.02 -12.27 18.59
C GLN A 86 -11.03 -11.52 17.71
N LEU A 87 -10.73 -11.37 16.41
CA LEU A 87 -11.59 -10.70 15.44
C LEU A 87 -12.94 -11.41 15.31
N GLU A 88 -12.98 -12.74 15.20
CA GLU A 88 -14.22 -13.52 15.11
C GLU A 88 -15.13 -13.34 16.32
N ARG A 89 -14.55 -13.22 17.52
CA ARG A 89 -15.31 -12.95 18.74
C ARG A 89 -15.88 -11.54 18.76
N VAL A 90 -15.07 -10.55 18.38
CA VAL A 90 -15.46 -9.12 18.41
C VAL A 90 -16.38 -8.78 17.24
N ALA A 91 -16.30 -9.47 16.11
CA ALA A 91 -17.14 -9.26 14.93
C ALA A 91 -18.63 -9.47 15.24
N LYS A 92 -18.97 -10.38 16.17
CA LYS A 92 -20.35 -10.65 16.64
C LYS A 92 -20.96 -9.54 17.51
N THR A 93 -20.18 -8.52 17.85
CA THR A 93 -20.62 -7.39 18.69
C THR A 93 -20.73 -6.11 17.89
N ASP A 94 -21.43 -5.12 18.45
CA ASP A 94 -21.49 -3.77 17.90
C ASP A 94 -20.40 -2.84 18.44
N ALA A 95 -19.41 -3.37 19.17
CA ALA A 95 -18.31 -2.58 19.70
C ALA A 95 -17.46 -1.97 18.57
N THR A 96 -17.04 -0.73 18.79
CA THR A 96 -16.05 -0.05 17.94
C THR A 96 -14.72 -0.79 18.01
N ILE A 97 -14.14 -1.10 16.85
CA ILE A 97 -12.82 -1.72 16.78
C ILE A 97 -11.81 -0.67 16.35
N PHE A 98 -10.67 -0.62 17.05
CA PHE A 98 -9.52 0.18 16.70
C PHE A 98 -8.36 -0.72 16.24
N LEU A 99 -8.04 -0.67 14.95
CA LEU A 99 -6.99 -1.45 14.32
C LEU A 99 -5.69 -0.65 14.29
N ARG A 100 -4.70 -1.10 15.06
CA ARG A 100 -3.34 -0.55 15.01
C ARG A 100 -2.45 -1.41 14.13
N GLY A 101 -1.50 -0.78 13.44
CA GLY A 101 -0.47 -1.50 12.71
C GLY A 101 0.17 -0.62 11.66
N GLU A 102 1.37 -1.01 11.25
CA GLU A 102 2.14 -0.30 10.22
C GLU A 102 1.39 -0.21 8.88
N ASN A 103 1.89 0.66 8.01
CA ASN A 103 1.34 0.78 6.68
C ASN A 103 1.60 -0.49 5.86
N GLY A 104 0.58 -0.91 5.11
CA GLY A 104 0.66 -2.11 4.28
C GLY A 104 0.49 -3.44 5.03
N THR A 105 0.11 -3.46 6.31
CA THR A 105 -0.11 -4.72 7.06
C THR A 105 -1.43 -5.45 6.76
N GLY A 106 -2.37 -4.78 6.08
CA GLY A 106 -3.68 -5.34 5.71
C GLY A 106 -4.88 -4.83 6.53
N LYS A 107 -4.76 -3.65 7.17
CA LYS A 107 -5.82 -3.05 8.02
C LYS A 107 -7.20 -3.00 7.33
N SER A 108 -7.25 -2.53 6.09
CA SER A 108 -8.50 -2.41 5.32
C SER A 108 -9.12 -3.79 5.03
N CYS A 109 -8.32 -4.80 4.67
CA CYS A 109 -8.79 -6.17 4.46
C CYS A 109 -9.36 -6.74 5.77
N ILE A 110 -8.69 -6.51 6.91
CA ILE A 110 -9.16 -6.96 8.22
C ILE A 110 -10.49 -6.29 8.60
N ALA A 111 -10.67 -5.00 8.28
CA ALA A 111 -11.94 -4.32 8.50
C ALA A 111 -13.08 -4.91 7.65
N GLU A 112 -12.82 -5.23 6.37
CA GLU A 112 -13.77 -5.95 5.51
C GLU A 112 -14.10 -7.34 6.07
N TYR A 113 -13.10 -8.07 6.57
CA TYR A 113 -13.29 -9.37 7.21
C TYR A 113 -14.21 -9.27 8.44
N VAL A 114 -13.98 -8.30 9.32
CA VAL A 114 -14.84 -8.07 10.49
C VAL A 114 -16.27 -7.80 10.07
N HIS A 115 -16.47 -6.96 9.05
CA HIS A 115 -17.80 -6.66 8.53
C HIS A 115 -18.50 -7.91 8.02
N ALA A 116 -17.82 -8.71 7.18
CA ALA A 116 -18.34 -9.95 6.61
C ALA A 116 -18.69 -11.01 7.68
N HIS A 117 -18.05 -10.97 8.85
CA HIS A 117 -18.30 -11.89 9.97
C HIS A 117 -19.17 -11.27 11.08
N SER A 118 -19.78 -10.11 10.83
CA SER A 118 -20.67 -9.43 11.76
C SER A 118 -22.15 -9.74 11.51
N SER A 119 -23.02 -9.29 12.41
CA SER A 119 -24.47 -9.35 12.22
C SER A 119 -25.04 -8.19 11.39
N ARG A 120 -24.19 -7.29 10.88
CA ARG A 120 -24.62 -6.11 10.12
C ARG A 120 -24.95 -6.50 8.69
N THR A 121 -26.07 -5.96 8.19
CA THR A 121 -26.60 -6.28 6.85
C THR A 121 -26.48 -5.12 5.86
N GLY A 122 -26.14 -3.92 6.34
CA GLY A 122 -25.88 -2.76 5.49
C GLY A 122 -24.49 -2.81 4.84
N GLU A 123 -24.17 -1.80 4.05
CA GLU A 123 -22.93 -1.76 3.26
C GLU A 123 -21.67 -1.53 4.12
N PHE A 124 -20.54 -2.04 3.65
CA PHE A 124 -19.22 -1.64 4.13
C PHE A 124 -18.77 -0.38 3.40
N VAL A 125 -18.63 0.73 4.12
CA VAL A 125 -18.19 2.00 3.57
C VAL A 125 -16.80 2.33 4.13
N SER A 126 -15.82 2.42 3.24
CA SER A 126 -14.44 2.80 3.58
C SER A 126 -14.18 4.27 3.28
N VAL A 127 -13.44 4.92 4.18
CA VAL A 127 -13.05 6.32 4.08
C VAL A 127 -11.62 6.48 4.59
N ASN A 128 -10.72 6.98 3.74
CA ASN A 128 -9.40 7.42 4.17
C ASN A 128 -9.49 8.89 4.63
N MET A 129 -9.19 9.14 5.90
CA MET A 129 -9.30 10.49 6.48
C MET A 129 -8.19 11.44 6.02
N GLY A 130 -7.01 10.92 5.65
CA GLY A 130 -5.91 11.70 5.10
C GLY A 130 -6.18 12.24 3.69
N ALA A 131 -7.06 11.59 2.94
CA ALA A 131 -7.44 12.00 1.59
C ALA A 131 -8.52 13.07 1.54
N ILE A 132 -9.18 13.40 2.66
CA ILE A 132 -10.30 14.34 2.71
C ILE A 132 -9.81 15.74 3.11
N PRO A 133 -9.93 16.75 2.23
CA PRO A 133 -9.65 18.13 2.60
C PRO A 133 -10.56 18.59 3.75
N GLU A 134 -10.03 19.42 4.65
CA GLU A 134 -10.78 19.92 5.81
C GLU A 134 -12.10 20.59 5.41
N SER A 135 -12.10 21.36 4.32
CA SER A 135 -13.27 22.06 3.78
C SER A 135 -14.38 21.13 3.29
N LEU A 136 -14.05 19.89 2.88
CA LEU A 136 -15.00 18.91 2.36
C LEU A 136 -15.40 17.86 3.39
N PHE A 137 -14.82 17.89 4.60
CA PHE A 137 -15.02 16.86 5.61
C PHE A 137 -16.49 16.63 5.97
N GLU A 138 -17.22 17.70 6.28
CA GLU A 138 -18.64 17.59 6.63
C GLU A 138 -19.49 17.07 5.46
N SER A 139 -19.24 17.61 4.27
CA SER A 139 -19.96 17.21 3.06
C SER A 139 -19.70 15.74 2.71
N GLU A 140 -18.48 15.23 2.87
CA GLU A 140 -18.16 13.83 2.61
C GLU A 140 -18.76 12.92 3.69
N LEU A 141 -18.56 13.20 4.98
CA LEU A 141 -19.03 12.31 6.05
C LEU A 141 -20.55 12.38 6.27
N PHE A 142 -21.12 13.57 6.28
CA PHE A 142 -22.51 13.81 6.68
C PHE A 142 -23.43 14.05 5.47
N GLY A 143 -22.86 14.39 4.31
CA GLY A 143 -23.62 14.71 3.10
C GLY A 143 -24.03 16.18 3.06
N HIS A 144 -24.62 16.60 1.95
CA HIS A 144 -25.11 17.97 1.77
C HIS A 144 -26.39 18.02 0.94
N LYS A 145 -27.16 19.09 1.15
CA LYS A 145 -28.26 19.50 0.28
C LYS A 145 -27.77 20.41 -0.84
N LYS A 146 -28.45 20.36 -1.97
CA LYS A 146 -28.24 21.32 -3.06
C LYS A 146 -28.34 22.76 -2.52
N GLY A 147 -27.34 23.58 -2.83
CA GLY A 147 -27.27 24.98 -2.39
C GLY A 147 -26.65 25.19 -1.00
N ALA A 148 -26.16 24.14 -0.32
CA ALA A 148 -25.50 24.27 0.98
C ALA A 148 -24.19 25.09 0.94
N PHE A 149 -23.48 25.08 -0.20
CA PHE A 149 -22.30 25.89 -0.48
C PHE A 149 -22.20 26.15 -1.99
N THR A 150 -21.28 27.02 -2.42
CA THR A 150 -21.21 27.54 -3.80
C THR A 150 -21.14 26.46 -4.89
N ASP A 151 -20.47 25.34 -4.59
CA ASP A 151 -20.33 24.19 -5.51
C ASP A 151 -21.36 23.05 -5.30
N ALA A 152 -22.30 23.19 -4.36
CA ALA A 152 -23.32 22.18 -4.04
C ALA A 152 -24.44 22.15 -5.09
N LYS A 153 -24.15 21.65 -6.29
CA LYS A 153 -25.09 21.63 -7.43
C LYS A 153 -26.21 20.58 -7.30
N GLN A 154 -26.00 19.55 -6.48
CA GLN A 154 -26.94 18.43 -6.27
C GLN A 154 -26.93 17.99 -4.81
N ASP A 155 -27.92 17.21 -4.40
CA ASP A 155 -27.91 16.52 -3.11
C ASP A 155 -26.88 15.39 -3.15
N ARG A 156 -26.13 15.19 -2.06
CA ARG A 156 -25.18 14.09 -1.92
C ARG A 156 -25.31 13.43 -0.55
N ALA A 157 -25.47 12.10 -0.55
CA ALA A 157 -25.46 11.29 0.67
C ALA A 157 -24.03 11.24 1.25
N GLY A 158 -23.94 11.35 2.58
CA GLY A 158 -22.68 11.24 3.31
C GLY A 158 -22.29 9.80 3.60
N ARG A 159 -21.05 9.58 4.07
CA ARG A 159 -20.54 8.25 4.44
C ARG A 159 -21.34 7.60 5.57
N PHE A 160 -21.80 8.37 6.56
CA PHE A 160 -22.66 7.84 7.63
C PHE A 160 -24.01 7.32 7.11
N GLU A 161 -24.58 8.01 6.12
CA GLU A 161 -25.83 7.61 5.49
C GLU A 161 -25.65 6.38 4.61
N LEU A 162 -24.57 6.34 3.82
CA LEU A 162 -24.23 5.19 2.98
C LEU A 162 -23.95 3.92 3.83
N ALA A 163 -23.40 4.10 5.03
CA ALA A 163 -23.08 3.01 5.95
C ALA A 163 -24.24 2.60 6.87
N ASN A 164 -25.45 3.13 6.64
CA ASN A 164 -26.60 2.88 7.51
C ASN A 164 -26.87 1.38 7.69
N ASN A 165 -26.99 0.93 8.95
CA ASN A 165 -27.07 -0.49 9.36
C ASN A 165 -25.90 -1.39 8.90
N GLY A 166 -24.85 -0.80 8.34
CA GLY A 166 -23.64 -1.46 7.85
C GLY A 166 -22.44 -1.15 8.74
N THR A 167 -21.29 -0.93 8.11
CA THR A 167 -20.03 -0.61 8.81
C THR A 167 -19.32 0.54 8.12
N LEU A 168 -18.91 1.54 8.90
CA LEU A 168 -18.08 2.65 8.45
C LEU A 168 -16.65 2.41 8.92
N PHE A 169 -15.75 2.18 7.96
CA PHE A 169 -14.32 2.06 8.17
C PHE A 169 -13.62 3.40 7.98
N LEU A 170 -12.99 3.89 9.04
CA LEU A 170 -12.23 5.13 9.09
C LEU A 170 -10.74 4.80 9.09
N ASP A 171 -10.09 4.91 7.94
CA ASP A 171 -8.65 4.69 7.82
C ASP A 171 -7.87 5.98 8.08
N GLU A 172 -6.65 5.84 8.58
CA GLU A 172 -5.72 6.93 8.90
C GLU A 172 -6.32 8.00 9.83
N VAL A 173 -7.09 7.63 10.86
CA VAL A 173 -7.77 8.60 11.74
C VAL A 173 -6.84 9.59 12.45
N ALA A 174 -5.55 9.28 12.56
CA ALA A 174 -4.55 10.18 13.14
C ALA A 174 -4.31 11.44 12.29
N THR A 175 -4.63 11.44 10.99
CA THR A 175 -4.41 12.60 10.11
C THR A 175 -5.44 13.70 10.28
N MET A 176 -6.48 13.48 11.10
CA MET A 176 -7.56 14.45 11.29
C MET A 176 -7.09 15.68 12.05
N GLY A 177 -7.38 16.86 11.52
CA GLY A 177 -7.22 18.12 12.23
C GLY A 177 -8.18 18.27 13.42
N PRO A 178 -7.91 19.17 14.39
CA PRO A 178 -8.71 19.31 15.61
C PRO A 178 -10.20 19.55 15.37
N ASN A 179 -10.55 20.32 14.33
CA ASN A 179 -11.94 20.58 13.95
C ASN A 179 -12.66 19.32 13.45
N GLN A 180 -11.98 18.49 12.66
CA GLN A 180 -12.51 17.22 12.16
C GLN A 180 -12.74 16.24 13.33
N GLN A 181 -11.78 16.19 14.27
CA GLN A 181 -11.89 15.37 15.47
C GLN A 181 -13.12 15.75 16.31
N ALA A 182 -13.35 17.05 16.54
CA ALA A 182 -14.52 17.53 17.30
C ALA A 182 -15.85 17.16 16.63
N LYS A 183 -15.94 17.28 15.31
CA LYS A 183 -17.14 16.93 14.53
C LYS A 183 -17.41 15.43 14.54
N LEU A 184 -16.37 14.60 14.38
CA LEU A 184 -16.51 13.15 14.46
C LEU A 184 -16.95 12.72 15.87
N LEU A 185 -16.31 13.26 16.91
CA LEU A 185 -16.67 12.99 18.30
C LEU A 185 -18.17 13.24 18.54
N ARG A 186 -18.68 14.41 18.12
CA ARG A 186 -20.10 14.75 18.29
C ARG A 186 -21.02 13.67 17.74
N VAL A 187 -20.75 13.15 16.55
CA VAL A 187 -21.59 12.11 15.90
C VAL A 187 -21.43 10.76 16.58
N LEU A 188 -20.22 10.40 17.02
CA LEU A 188 -19.99 9.15 17.77
C LEU A 188 -20.71 9.13 19.12
N GLU A 189 -20.84 10.30 19.77
CA GLU A 189 -21.52 10.43 21.06
C GLU A 189 -23.04 10.53 20.92
N SER A 190 -23.53 11.42 20.05
CA SER A 190 -24.97 11.62 19.86
C SER A 190 -25.64 10.50 19.07
N LYS A 191 -24.85 9.75 18.29
CA LYS A 191 -25.32 8.84 17.22
C LYS A 191 -26.23 9.55 16.22
N GLN A 192 -26.05 10.86 16.05
CA GLN A 192 -26.89 11.69 15.20
C GLN A 192 -26.04 12.65 14.39
N PHE A 193 -26.46 12.91 13.15
CA PHE A 193 -25.82 13.88 12.28
C PHE A 193 -26.86 14.61 11.42
N GLU A 194 -26.47 15.75 10.87
CA GLU A 194 -27.27 16.54 9.94
C GLU A 194 -26.47 16.73 8.66
N ARG A 195 -27.15 16.72 7.52
CA ARG A 195 -26.50 17.09 6.25
C ARG A 195 -26.19 18.58 6.27
N VAL A 196 -25.09 18.96 5.61
CA VAL A 196 -24.74 20.38 5.48
C VAL A 196 -25.86 21.11 4.72
N GLY A 197 -26.35 22.20 5.31
CA GLY A 197 -27.46 22.99 4.77
C GLY A 197 -28.84 22.34 4.95
N ASP A 198 -28.96 21.29 5.77
CA ASP A 198 -30.22 20.67 6.16
C ASP A 198 -30.48 20.88 7.66
N THR A 199 -31.74 20.76 8.08
CA THR A 199 -32.16 20.81 9.49
C THR A 199 -32.72 19.47 9.97
N LEU A 200 -32.82 18.49 9.06
CA LEU A 200 -33.27 17.15 9.39
C LEU A 200 -32.15 16.34 10.04
N THR A 201 -32.29 16.07 11.33
CA THR A 201 -31.40 15.17 12.06
C THR A 201 -31.63 13.71 11.64
N GLN A 202 -30.54 13.00 11.32
CA GLN A 202 -30.50 11.59 10.95
C GLN A 202 -29.74 10.77 11.99
N GLN A 203 -30.03 9.47 12.06
CA GLN A 203 -29.38 8.53 12.99
C GLN A 203 -28.15 7.86 12.35
N ALA A 204 -27.01 7.92 13.03
CA ALA A 204 -25.78 7.20 12.69
C ALA A 204 -25.83 5.77 13.27
N SER A 205 -26.55 4.87 12.60
CA SER A 205 -26.75 3.49 13.06
C SER A 205 -25.61 2.53 12.71
N CYS A 206 -24.59 3.01 12.00
CA CYS A 206 -23.50 2.18 11.48
C CYS A 206 -22.54 1.71 12.60
N ARG A 207 -21.93 0.55 12.40
CA ARG A 207 -20.79 0.12 13.22
C ARG A 207 -19.54 0.89 12.80
N ILE A 208 -18.71 1.30 13.75
CA ILE A 208 -17.44 1.98 13.46
C ILE A 208 -16.28 1.00 13.58
N ILE A 209 -15.39 1.02 12.58
CA ILE A 209 -14.05 0.44 12.66
C ILE A 209 -13.08 1.56 12.30
N ALA A 210 -12.10 1.84 13.15
CA ALA A 210 -11.08 2.85 12.89
C ALA A 210 -9.70 2.21 12.79
N ALA A 211 -8.82 2.77 11.97
CA ALA A 211 -7.47 2.28 11.77
C ALA A 211 -6.44 3.41 11.75
N SER A 212 -5.25 3.12 12.25
CA SER A 212 -4.10 4.03 12.13
C SER A 212 -2.77 3.31 12.39
N ASN A 213 -1.70 3.90 11.86
CA ASN A 213 -0.30 3.50 12.10
C ASN A 213 0.45 4.48 13.02
N ALA A 214 -0.22 5.49 13.57
CA ALA A 214 0.41 6.52 14.39
C ALA A 214 0.67 6.07 15.85
N ASP A 215 1.57 6.80 16.50
CA ASP A 215 1.84 6.70 17.94
C ASP A 215 0.83 7.57 18.69
N PHE A 216 -0.28 6.96 19.13
CA PHE A 216 -1.33 7.68 19.84
C PHE A 216 -0.87 8.12 21.23
N GLU A 217 0.04 7.39 21.85
CA GLU A 217 0.60 7.72 23.14
C GLU A 217 1.32 9.08 23.06
N ALA A 218 2.12 9.30 22.02
CA ALA A 218 2.76 10.58 21.75
C ALA A 218 1.74 11.68 21.37
N MET A 219 0.80 11.39 20.48
CA MET A 219 -0.19 12.38 20.00
C MET A 219 -1.17 12.85 21.08
N LEU A 220 -1.52 11.96 22.02
CA LEU A 220 -2.35 12.30 23.17
C LEU A 220 -1.57 13.17 24.16
N ALA A 221 -0.27 12.88 24.36
CA ALA A 221 0.59 13.67 25.24
C ALA A 221 0.86 15.08 24.69
N SER A 222 1.00 15.22 23.36
CA SER A 222 1.20 16.53 22.69
C SER A 222 -0.10 17.32 22.52
N GLY A 223 -1.27 16.69 22.68
CA GLY A 223 -2.58 17.31 22.45
C GLY A 223 -2.96 17.43 20.96
N GLU A 224 -2.20 16.80 20.06
CA GLU A 224 -2.52 16.74 18.62
C GLU A 224 -3.77 15.89 18.35
N PHE A 225 -3.99 14.86 19.17
CA PHE A 225 -5.20 14.05 19.12
C PHE A 225 -5.99 14.18 20.43
N ARG A 226 -7.31 14.32 20.32
CA ARG A 226 -8.15 14.47 21.51
C ARG A 226 -8.33 13.14 22.24
N THR A 227 -8.10 13.19 23.55
CA THR A 227 -8.27 12.05 24.46
C THR A 227 -9.69 11.49 24.47
N ASP A 228 -10.71 12.35 24.44
CA ASP A 228 -12.12 11.94 24.43
C ASP A 228 -12.49 11.16 23.16
N LEU A 229 -12.07 11.63 21.98
CA LEU A 229 -12.25 10.92 20.73
C LEU A 229 -11.51 9.59 20.70
N TYR A 230 -10.28 9.55 21.20
CA TYR A 230 -9.51 8.31 21.26
C TYR A 230 -10.24 7.25 22.06
N PHE A 231 -10.75 7.58 23.25
CA PHE A 231 -11.51 6.61 24.07
C PHE A 231 -12.84 6.17 23.43
N ARG A 232 -13.47 7.00 22.58
CA ARG A 232 -14.66 6.59 21.80
C ARG A 232 -14.32 5.64 20.67
N LEU A 233 -13.18 5.84 20.00
CA LEU A 233 -12.72 4.96 18.93
C LEU A 233 -12.12 3.66 19.47
N ASN A 234 -11.44 3.72 20.62
CA ASN A 234 -10.69 2.61 21.19
C ASN A 234 -11.50 1.79 22.21
N THR A 235 -12.67 1.29 21.81
CA THR A 235 -13.42 0.35 22.68
C THR A 235 -12.75 -1.02 22.71
N ILE A 236 -12.30 -1.52 21.55
CA ILE A 236 -11.49 -2.74 21.44
C ILE A 236 -10.29 -2.43 20.56
N GLU A 237 -9.09 -2.40 21.15
CA GLU A 237 -7.83 -2.26 20.42
C GLU A 237 -7.34 -3.62 19.92
N LEU A 238 -7.00 -3.73 18.64
CA LEU A 238 -6.33 -4.88 18.06
C LEU A 238 -5.13 -4.44 17.23
N THR A 239 -3.96 -4.95 17.58
CA THR A 239 -2.71 -4.65 16.88
C THR A 239 -2.41 -5.74 15.85
N ILE A 240 -2.18 -5.31 14.61
CA ILE A 240 -1.83 -6.16 13.48
C ILE A 240 -0.31 -6.22 13.40
N PRO A 241 0.30 -7.43 13.49
CA PRO A 241 1.74 -7.56 13.46
C PRO A 241 2.31 -7.16 12.08
N PRO A 242 3.47 -6.48 12.07
CA PRO A 242 4.21 -6.26 10.83
C PRO A 242 4.65 -7.59 10.21
N LEU A 243 4.90 -7.60 8.91
CA LEU A 243 5.20 -8.82 8.14
C LEU A 243 6.46 -9.53 8.63
N ASN A 244 7.48 -8.78 9.06
CA ASN A 244 8.71 -9.33 9.64
C ASN A 244 8.52 -10.06 10.98
N ALA A 245 7.42 -9.80 11.71
CA ALA A 245 7.10 -10.48 12.96
C ALA A 245 6.35 -11.82 12.73
N ARG A 246 5.96 -12.11 11.47
CA ARG A 246 5.20 -13.29 11.04
C ARG A 246 5.85 -13.96 9.82
N PRO A 247 7.08 -14.47 9.93
CA PRO A 247 7.82 -15.03 8.80
C PRO A 247 7.09 -16.20 8.12
N GLU A 248 6.27 -16.96 8.86
CA GLU A 248 5.51 -18.09 8.33
C GLU A 248 4.43 -17.65 7.32
N ASP A 249 4.00 -16.39 7.36
CA ASP A 249 3.06 -15.84 6.38
C ASP A 249 3.74 -15.41 5.07
N ILE A 250 5.06 -15.15 5.06
CA ILE A 250 5.74 -14.46 3.94
C ILE A 250 5.64 -15.27 2.65
N ILE A 251 6.06 -16.54 2.67
CA ILE A 251 6.07 -17.39 1.46
C ILE A 251 4.64 -17.68 0.98
N VAL A 252 3.74 -18.00 1.92
CA VAL A 252 2.33 -18.28 1.60
C VAL A 252 1.65 -17.06 0.96
N LEU A 253 1.93 -15.85 1.46
CA LEU A 253 1.44 -14.61 0.85
C LEU A 253 2.09 -14.35 -0.51
N ALA A 254 3.39 -14.64 -0.65
CA ALA A 254 4.10 -14.45 -1.91
C ALA A 254 3.50 -15.30 -3.03
N GLU A 255 3.32 -16.61 -2.78
CA GLU A 255 2.66 -17.55 -3.69
C GLU A 255 1.23 -17.11 -4.03
N HIS A 256 0.47 -16.70 -3.02
CA HIS A 256 -0.88 -16.19 -3.23
C HIS A 256 -0.90 -14.97 -4.15
N PHE A 257 0.01 -14.02 -3.96
CA PHE A 257 0.08 -12.83 -4.83
C PHE A 257 0.55 -13.17 -6.23
N ILE A 258 1.45 -14.13 -6.40
CA ILE A 258 1.83 -14.63 -7.73
C ILE A 258 0.59 -15.18 -8.45
N GLU A 259 -0.20 -16.03 -7.80
CA GLU A 259 -1.43 -16.55 -8.40
C GLU A 259 -2.46 -15.46 -8.70
N LEU A 260 -2.63 -14.51 -7.79
CA LEU A 260 -3.56 -13.40 -7.93
C LEU A 260 -3.19 -12.52 -9.15
N HIS A 261 -1.92 -12.13 -9.24
CA HIS A 261 -1.41 -11.26 -10.30
C HIS A 261 -1.32 -12.00 -11.63
N ALA A 262 -1.00 -13.30 -11.64
CA ALA A 262 -1.03 -14.14 -12.85
C ALA A 262 -2.42 -14.14 -13.48
N LYS A 263 -3.47 -14.33 -12.67
CA LYS A 263 -4.87 -14.24 -13.14
C LYS A 263 -5.19 -12.85 -13.67
N GLN A 264 -4.76 -11.79 -12.96
CA GLN A 264 -5.03 -10.41 -13.35
C GLN A 264 -4.35 -10.03 -14.68
N TYR A 265 -3.10 -10.46 -14.89
CA TYR A 265 -2.32 -10.15 -16.09
C TYR A 265 -2.46 -11.20 -17.19
N GLN A 266 -3.27 -12.24 -16.98
CA GLN A 266 -3.45 -13.37 -17.92
C GLN A 266 -2.13 -14.07 -18.25
N LEU A 267 -1.28 -14.20 -17.22
CA LEU A 267 0.00 -14.91 -17.27
C LEU A 267 -0.12 -16.26 -16.57
N THR A 268 0.84 -17.15 -16.82
CA THR A 268 1.01 -18.38 -16.05
C THR A 268 1.70 -18.04 -14.72
N PRO A 269 1.20 -18.51 -13.57
CA PRO A 269 1.91 -18.31 -12.30
C PRO A 269 3.25 -19.06 -12.33
N LEU A 270 4.30 -18.39 -11.86
CA LEU A 270 5.66 -18.93 -11.80
C LEU A 270 6.00 -19.34 -10.35
N PRO A 271 6.53 -20.55 -10.11
CA PRO A 271 7.00 -20.93 -8.78
C PRO A 271 8.19 -20.08 -8.33
N LEU A 272 8.33 -19.88 -7.02
CA LEU A 272 9.56 -19.34 -6.43
C LEU A 272 10.61 -20.45 -6.37
N ASN A 273 11.86 -20.10 -6.65
CA ASN A 273 12.98 -20.99 -6.34
C ASN A 273 13.45 -20.81 -4.88
N LYS A 274 14.34 -21.69 -4.42
CA LYS A 274 14.82 -21.66 -3.02
C LYS A 274 15.61 -20.39 -2.66
N LEU A 275 16.33 -19.81 -3.63
CA LEU A 275 17.10 -18.58 -3.39
C LEU A 275 16.16 -17.38 -3.22
N ALA A 276 15.12 -17.29 -4.05
CA ALA A 276 14.05 -16.32 -3.94
C ALA A 276 13.30 -16.44 -2.61
N GLU A 277 12.90 -17.66 -2.22
CA GLU A 277 12.25 -17.90 -0.92
C GLU A 277 13.12 -17.41 0.25
N GLN A 278 14.41 -17.75 0.25
CA GLN A 278 15.32 -17.33 1.31
C GLN A 278 15.49 -15.81 1.34
N ALA A 279 15.64 -15.16 0.17
CA ALA A 279 15.75 -13.71 0.09
C ALA A 279 14.47 -12.99 0.59
N LEU A 280 13.28 -13.55 0.33
CA LEU A 280 12.02 -13.03 0.85
C LEU A 280 11.94 -13.14 2.39
N LEU A 281 12.45 -14.22 2.97
CA LEU A 281 12.47 -14.42 4.42
C LEU A 281 13.48 -13.51 5.13
N ASP A 282 14.62 -13.23 4.49
CA ASP A 282 15.69 -12.40 5.04
C ASP A 282 15.40 -10.89 4.94
N TYR A 283 14.44 -10.49 4.09
CA TYR A 283 14.08 -9.08 3.91
C TYR A 283 13.22 -8.51 5.05
N ALA A 284 13.45 -7.25 5.40
CA ALA A 284 12.81 -6.61 6.55
C ALA A 284 11.35 -6.16 6.33
N TRP A 285 10.88 -6.12 5.08
CA TRP A 285 9.52 -5.73 4.68
C TRP A 285 9.02 -4.38 5.24
N PRO A 286 9.73 -3.26 4.99
CA PRO A 286 9.32 -1.92 5.46
C PRO A 286 7.94 -1.48 4.97
N GLY A 287 7.48 -1.96 3.81
CA GLY A 287 6.13 -1.72 3.29
C GLY A 287 5.16 -2.88 3.52
N ASN A 288 5.55 -3.86 4.34
CA ASN A 288 4.73 -5.00 4.76
C ASN A 288 4.10 -5.76 3.55
N VAL A 289 2.87 -6.25 3.70
CA VAL A 289 2.14 -7.05 2.71
C VAL A 289 1.92 -6.27 1.40
N ARG A 290 1.74 -4.95 1.46
CA ARG A 290 1.60 -4.11 0.26
C ARG A 290 2.86 -4.14 -0.59
N GLU A 291 4.03 -4.03 0.03
CA GLU A 291 5.31 -4.13 -0.67
C GLU A 291 5.52 -5.52 -1.25
N LEU A 292 5.25 -6.58 -0.48
CA LEU A 292 5.33 -7.96 -0.96
C LEU A 292 4.46 -8.17 -2.20
N SER A 293 3.20 -7.71 -2.17
CA SER A 293 2.29 -7.83 -3.30
C SER A 293 2.81 -7.11 -4.56
N HIS A 294 3.36 -5.90 -4.42
CA HIS A 294 3.96 -5.18 -5.53
C HIS A 294 5.23 -5.85 -6.07
N MET A 295 6.06 -6.39 -5.18
CA MET A 295 7.29 -7.10 -5.56
C MET A 295 6.94 -8.35 -6.36
N MET A 296 5.97 -9.15 -5.91
CA MET A 296 5.52 -10.36 -6.62
C MET A 296 4.89 -10.04 -7.98
N ALA A 297 4.06 -9.00 -8.06
CA ALA A 297 3.50 -8.55 -9.33
C ALA A 297 4.59 -8.21 -10.35
N ARG A 298 5.64 -7.51 -9.88
CA ARG A 298 6.75 -7.09 -10.73
C ARG A 298 7.62 -8.28 -11.14
N ALA A 299 8.01 -9.13 -10.18
CA ALA A 299 8.82 -10.31 -10.45
C ALA A 299 8.15 -11.20 -11.51
N LEU A 300 6.83 -11.41 -11.40
CA LEU A 300 6.04 -12.16 -12.38
C LEU A 300 6.06 -11.52 -13.79
N LEU A 301 6.09 -10.19 -13.89
CA LEU A 301 6.13 -9.47 -15.17
C LEU A 301 7.52 -9.43 -15.80
N MET A 302 8.58 -9.59 -15.00
CA MET A 302 9.97 -9.41 -15.43
C MET A 302 10.74 -10.73 -15.58
N ALA A 303 10.28 -11.82 -14.96
CA ALA A 303 10.94 -13.10 -15.04
C ALA A 303 10.99 -13.62 -16.49
N GLU A 304 12.20 -13.97 -16.96
CA GLU A 304 12.45 -14.50 -18.31
C GLU A 304 12.49 -16.05 -18.36
N GLY A 305 12.18 -16.73 -17.24
CA GLY A 305 12.28 -18.19 -17.09
C GLY A 305 11.02 -18.88 -16.54
N ASP A 306 11.17 -20.16 -16.18
CA ASP A 306 10.09 -21.01 -15.65
C ASP A 306 9.87 -20.85 -14.13
N TYR A 307 10.64 -19.99 -13.46
CA TYR A 307 10.56 -19.71 -12.04
C TYR A 307 11.00 -18.27 -11.76
N ILE A 308 10.58 -17.74 -10.62
CA ILE A 308 11.06 -16.45 -10.07
C ILE A 308 12.32 -16.75 -9.25
N ASP A 309 13.44 -16.13 -9.65
CA ASP A 309 14.74 -16.21 -8.96
C ASP A 309 14.98 -14.98 -8.08
N GLU A 310 16.02 -15.01 -7.24
CA GLU A 310 16.45 -13.89 -6.41
C GLU A 310 16.71 -12.62 -7.23
N GLN A 311 17.21 -12.76 -8.46
CA GLN A 311 17.52 -11.63 -9.35
C GLN A 311 16.28 -10.89 -9.85
N ASP A 312 15.12 -11.55 -9.87
CA ASP A 312 13.84 -10.96 -10.25
C ASP A 312 13.21 -10.17 -9.08
N LEU A 313 13.74 -10.36 -7.87
CA LEU A 313 13.27 -9.69 -6.66
C LEU A 313 14.02 -8.37 -6.44
N GLU A 314 13.40 -7.29 -6.86
CA GLU A 314 13.93 -5.96 -6.59
C GLU A 314 13.62 -5.50 -5.16
N PHE A 315 14.49 -5.89 -4.24
CA PHE A 315 14.48 -5.36 -2.89
C PHE A 315 14.84 -3.88 -2.89
N LYS A 316 13.98 -3.05 -2.30
CA LYS A 316 14.36 -1.67 -2.02
C LYS A 316 15.49 -1.71 -1.00
N VAL A 317 16.68 -1.35 -1.46
CA VAL A 317 17.74 -0.91 -0.57
C VAL A 317 17.32 0.45 -0.02
N LEU A 318 16.36 0.46 0.93
CA LEU A 318 16.39 1.52 1.94
C LEU A 318 17.77 1.36 2.56
N ASN A 319 18.65 2.35 2.35
CA ASN A 319 20.05 2.37 2.77
C ASN A 319 20.23 1.94 4.25
N ASN A 320 20.18 0.63 4.47
CA ASN A 320 20.52 -0.10 5.67
C ASN A 320 21.57 -1.17 5.31
N SER A 321 22.13 -1.12 4.10
CA SER A 321 23.39 -1.77 3.69
C SER A 321 24.61 -1.28 4.48
N LEU A 322 24.42 -0.60 5.61
CA LEU A 322 25.44 -0.39 6.64
C LEU A 322 25.29 -1.35 7.84
N LYS A 323 24.38 -2.34 7.81
CA LYS A 323 24.24 -3.27 8.93
C LYS A 323 24.43 -4.76 8.64
N ASN A 324 24.53 -5.22 7.39
CA ASN A 324 24.82 -6.64 7.12
C ASN A 324 25.69 -6.91 5.87
N ALA A 325 26.33 -5.89 5.29
CA ALA A 325 27.60 -6.15 4.64
C ALA A 325 28.61 -6.19 5.78
N SER A 326 29.09 -7.38 6.10
CA SER A 326 30.32 -7.59 6.87
C SER A 326 31.44 -6.76 6.24
N SER A 327 31.58 -5.51 6.67
CA SER A 327 32.77 -4.70 6.45
C SER A 327 33.88 -5.42 7.20
N LYS A 328 34.75 -6.09 6.45
CA LYS A 328 36.11 -6.41 6.91
C LYS A 328 36.93 -5.15 7.25
N ASP A 329 36.33 -3.96 7.15
CA ASP A 329 36.94 -2.65 7.27
C ASP A 329 36.33 -1.76 8.37
N ASP A 330 35.65 -2.32 9.37
CA ASP A 330 35.42 -1.57 10.62
C ASP A 330 36.74 -1.51 11.40
N ILE A 331 37.50 -0.44 11.17
CA ILE A 331 38.66 -0.09 12.00
C ILE A 331 38.07 0.35 13.36
N PRO A 332 38.27 -0.42 14.46
CA PRO A 332 37.77 0.01 15.76
C PRO A 332 38.43 1.35 16.12
N LEU A 333 37.68 2.23 16.81
CA LEU A 333 38.23 3.49 17.32
C LEU A 333 39.49 3.19 18.14
N MET A 334 40.65 3.54 17.58
CA MET A 334 41.97 3.31 18.14
C MET A 334 42.76 4.61 18.11
N THR A 335 43.86 4.67 18.87
CA THR A 335 44.72 5.85 18.84
C THR A 335 45.31 6.04 17.43
N LEU A 336 45.63 7.29 17.07
CA LEU A 336 46.20 7.58 15.75
C LEU A 336 47.51 6.82 15.51
N GLU A 337 48.31 6.57 16.55
CA GLU A 337 49.55 5.80 16.44
C GLU A 337 49.29 4.31 16.16
N ASP A 338 48.26 3.72 16.78
CA ASP A 338 47.89 2.32 16.55
C ASP A 338 47.28 2.11 15.16
N ALA A 339 46.47 3.07 14.70
CA ALA A 339 45.92 3.07 13.34
C ALA A 339 47.04 3.12 12.30
N GLU A 340 48.01 4.01 12.49
CA GLU A 340 49.17 4.15 11.61
C GLU A 340 50.02 2.87 11.58
N LYS A 341 50.25 2.25 12.74
CA LYS A 341 50.99 0.99 12.87
C LYS A 341 50.29 -0.17 12.15
N LYS A 342 48.96 -0.24 12.23
CA LYS A 342 48.15 -1.27 11.59
C LYS A 342 48.13 -1.11 10.07
N LEU A 343 47.97 0.13 9.58
CA LEU A 343 48.01 0.45 8.15
C LEU A 343 49.37 0.13 7.53
N LEU A 344 50.47 0.44 8.21
CA LEU A 344 51.82 0.08 7.76
C LEU A 344 52.00 -1.44 7.62
N LYS A 345 51.50 -2.23 8.56
CA LYS A 345 51.55 -3.71 8.48
C LYS A 345 50.71 -4.26 7.34
N MET A 346 49.51 -3.73 7.14
CA MET A 346 48.62 -4.16 6.05
C MET A 346 49.24 -3.84 4.69
N ALA A 347 49.78 -2.63 4.52
CA ALA A 347 50.46 -2.24 3.28
C ALA A 347 51.67 -3.13 2.99
N LEU A 348 52.53 -3.39 3.99
CA LEU A 348 53.68 -4.29 3.81
C LEU A 348 53.26 -5.74 3.51
N ALA A 349 52.20 -6.25 4.14
CA ALA A 349 51.70 -7.59 3.86
C ALA A 349 51.17 -7.72 2.42
N GLN A 350 50.49 -6.68 1.94
CA GLN A 350 49.89 -6.64 0.61
C GLN A 350 50.93 -6.42 -0.51
N THR A 351 52.05 -5.74 -0.21
CA THR A 351 53.15 -5.53 -1.15
C THR A 351 54.32 -6.50 -0.96
N HIS A 352 54.10 -7.62 -0.25
CA HIS A 352 55.12 -8.64 0.02
C HIS A 352 56.44 -8.07 0.60
N ASN A 353 56.34 -7.17 1.58
CA ASN A 353 57.42 -6.44 2.23
C ASN A 353 58.21 -5.46 1.35
N ASN A 354 57.71 -5.08 0.18
CA ASN A 354 58.30 -4.01 -0.61
C ASN A 354 57.93 -2.63 -0.02
N VAL A 355 58.89 -1.98 0.63
CA VAL A 355 58.72 -0.72 1.36
C VAL A 355 58.37 0.45 0.44
N GLU A 356 58.92 0.50 -0.78
CA GLU A 356 58.63 1.61 -1.70
C GLU A 356 57.20 1.54 -2.22
N GLN A 357 56.75 0.35 -2.62
CA GLN A 357 55.37 0.12 -3.06
C GLN A 357 54.36 0.28 -1.92
N ALA A 358 54.72 -0.10 -0.69
CA ALA A 358 53.88 0.16 0.48
C ALA A 358 53.71 1.66 0.75
N GLY A 359 54.75 2.47 0.48
CA GLY A 359 54.72 3.92 0.60
C GLY A 359 53.80 4.57 -0.43
N GLU A 360 53.91 4.13 -1.68
CA GLU A 360 53.00 4.56 -2.76
C GLU A 360 51.54 4.20 -2.45
N LEU A 361 51.29 2.97 -1.97
CA LEU A 361 49.96 2.49 -1.62
C LEU A 361 49.33 3.31 -0.47
N LEU A 362 50.15 3.73 0.50
CA LEU A 362 49.72 4.59 1.60
C LEU A 362 49.76 6.10 1.27
N GLY A 363 50.16 6.48 0.05
CA GLY A 363 50.20 7.87 -0.40
C GLY A 363 51.29 8.72 0.29
N ILE A 364 52.35 8.11 0.80
CA ILE A 364 53.45 8.79 1.50
C ILE A 364 54.78 8.63 0.77
N SER A 365 55.65 9.64 0.86
CA SER A 365 56.96 9.61 0.20
C SER A 365 57.88 8.53 0.76
N LYS A 366 58.84 8.08 -0.05
CA LYS A 366 59.86 7.09 0.33
C LYS A 366 60.56 7.43 1.65
N SER A 367 60.99 8.67 1.85
CA SER A 367 61.63 9.10 3.10
C SER A 367 60.69 9.07 4.31
N ALA A 368 59.39 9.29 4.09
CA ALA A 368 58.39 9.34 5.14
C ALA A 368 57.97 7.93 5.61
N ILE A 369 57.98 6.91 4.74
CA ILE A 369 57.70 5.53 5.15
C ILE A 369 58.85 4.93 5.96
N TYR A 370 60.12 5.16 5.57
CA TYR A 370 61.28 4.67 6.33
C TYR A 370 61.32 5.26 7.75
N ARG A 371 61.06 6.57 7.90
CA ARG A 371 61.00 7.22 9.22
C ARG A 371 59.91 6.62 10.13
N ARG A 372 58.76 6.24 9.56
CA ARG A 372 57.66 5.63 10.31
C ARG A 372 57.96 4.18 10.70
N LEU A 373 58.61 3.42 9.82
CA LEU A 373 59.07 2.06 10.13
C LEU A 373 60.12 2.06 11.26
N GLU A 374 61.04 3.04 11.26
CA GLU A 374 61.99 3.24 12.35
C GLU A 374 61.29 3.64 13.66
N LYS A 375 60.33 4.59 13.61
CA LYS A 375 59.55 5.03 14.78
C LYS A 375 58.83 3.86 15.47
N PHE A 376 58.32 2.90 14.71
CA PHE A 376 57.58 1.75 15.23
C PHE A 376 58.42 0.46 15.36
N ALA A 377 59.75 0.55 15.20
CA ALA A 377 60.71 -0.55 15.28
C ALA A 377 60.35 -1.77 14.42
N MET A 378 59.77 -1.55 13.23
CA MET A 378 59.44 -2.63 12.30
C MET A 378 60.58 -2.83 11.31
N SER A 379 61.44 -3.80 11.58
CA SER A 379 62.55 -4.18 10.71
C SER A 379 62.06 -5.06 9.56
N THR A 380 62.25 -4.59 8.32
CA THR A 380 62.11 -5.39 7.10
C THR A 380 63.42 -6.17 6.89
N LYS A 381 63.36 -7.51 6.93
CA LYS A 381 64.45 -8.38 6.44
C LYS A 381 64.27 -8.68 4.97
#